data_AF-U6RJN5-F1
#
_entry.id   AF-U6RJN5-F1
#
_cell.length_a   1.000
_cell.length_b   1.000
_cell.length_c   1.000
_cell.angle_alpha   90.00
_cell.angle_beta   90.00
_cell.angle_gamma   90.00
#
_symmetry.space_group_name_H-M   'P 1'
#
loop_
_entity.id
_entity.type
_entity.pdbx_description
1 polymer ?
#
loop_
_entity_poly.entity_id
_entity_poly.type
_entity_poly.pdbx_seq_one_letter_code
_entity_poly.pdbx_strand_id
1 'polypeptide(L)'
;MEERINKTVKYLQAEYIMIWILPIVLVILYETGIMTEGDYAGDARMDYILQTIGILLTVGLIPLSLRLFSLSLVKCVKLLSLPDALSSYRRWSEIRLGLLVVPVLTNLSFYYLTLNTTGLFCAAMSLIASLFCVPTRKRIWNELDLLKEEKEEE
;
A
#
# COMPACT_ATOMS: atom_id res chain seq x y z
N MET A 1 -26.28 12.29 -5.74
CA MET A 1 -25.51 11.56 -4.70
C MET A 1 -24.36 10.76 -5.32
N GLU A 2 -24.62 10.02 -6.39
CA GLU A 2 -23.61 9.26 -7.17
C GLU A 2 -22.46 10.11 -7.71
N GLU A 3 -22.70 11.35 -8.11
CA GLU A 3 -21.64 12.24 -8.62
C GLU A 3 -20.58 12.58 -7.56
N ARG A 4 -21.00 12.72 -6.29
CA ARG A 4 -20.08 12.93 -5.16
C ARG A 4 -19.25 11.69 -4.87
N ILE A 5 -19.87 10.51 -4.90
CA ILE A 5 -19.19 9.21 -4.82
C ILE A 5 -18.16 9.09 -5.95
N ASN A 6 -18.54 9.49 -7.16
CA ASN A 6 -17.68 9.42 -8.32
C ASN A 6 -16.45 10.32 -8.19
N LYS A 7 -16.62 11.54 -7.68
CA LYS A 7 -15.52 12.46 -7.37
C LYS A 7 -14.61 11.91 -6.26
N THR A 8 -15.17 11.38 -5.17
CA THR A 8 -14.38 10.81 -4.06
C THR A 8 -13.51 9.65 -4.52
N VAL A 9 -14.05 8.72 -5.32
CA VAL A 9 -13.29 7.59 -5.86
C VAL A 9 -12.18 8.07 -6.81
N LYS A 10 -12.45 9.07 -7.66
CA LYS A 10 -11.41 9.67 -8.51
C LYS A 10 -10.29 10.33 -7.69
N TYR A 11 -10.64 11.00 -6.60
CA TYR A 11 -9.67 11.61 -5.69
C TYR A 11 -8.79 10.56 -5.01
N LEU A 12 -9.40 9.47 -4.53
CA LEU A 12 -8.68 8.35 -3.92
C LEU A 12 -7.74 7.65 -4.92
N GLN A 13 -8.17 7.54 -6.18
CA GLN A 13 -7.33 7.02 -7.26
C GLN A 13 -6.17 7.97 -7.59
N ALA A 14 -6.39 9.29 -7.52
CA ALA A 14 -5.33 10.27 -7.69
C ALA A 14 -4.32 10.21 -6.53
N GLU A 15 -4.78 10.10 -5.27
CA GLU A 15 -3.93 9.88 -4.10
C GLU A 15 -3.10 8.59 -4.24
N TYR A 16 -3.70 7.51 -4.73
CA TYR A 16 -2.98 6.26 -5.04
C TYR A 16 -1.84 6.49 -6.04
N ILE A 17 -2.11 7.20 -7.14
CA ILE A 17 -1.11 7.53 -8.16
C ILE A 17 0.02 8.38 -7.54
N MET A 18 -0.33 9.37 -6.71
CA MET A 18 0.66 10.21 -6.00
C MET A 18 1.57 9.38 -5.10
N ILE A 19 1.01 8.42 -4.35
CA ILE A 19 1.79 7.50 -3.51
C ILE A 19 2.69 6.59 -4.35
N TRP A 20 2.26 6.21 -5.56
CA TRP A 20 3.06 5.40 -6.49
C TRP A 20 4.20 6.18 -7.17
N ILE A 21 4.01 7.49 -7.36
CA ILE A 21 5.06 8.37 -7.89
C ILE A 21 6.20 8.49 -6.87
N LEU A 22 5.90 8.47 -5.57
CA LEU A 22 6.90 8.63 -4.50
C LEU A 22 8.08 7.63 -4.57
N PRO A 23 7.89 6.30 -4.69
CA PRO A 23 8.99 5.37 -4.87
C PRO A 23 9.71 5.54 -6.21
N ILE A 24 9.02 5.94 -7.29
CA ILE A 24 9.67 6.24 -8.59
C ILE A 24 10.60 7.45 -8.46
N VAL A 25 10.15 8.50 -7.80
CA VAL A 25 10.97 9.69 -7.50
C VAL A 25 12.17 9.30 -6.65
N LEU A 26 11.99 8.40 -5.67
CA LEU A 26 13.09 7.90 -4.85
C LEU A 26 14.15 7.17 -5.70
N VAL A 27 13.73 6.26 -6.61
CA VAL A 27 14.63 5.60 -7.57
C VAL A 27 15.42 6.64 -8.36
N ILE A 28 14.74 7.63 -8.94
CA ILE A 28 15.39 8.68 -9.74
C ILE A 28 16.39 9.49 -8.89
N LEU A 29 16.07 9.80 -7.63
CA LEU A 29 16.99 10.50 -6.72
C LEU A 29 18.28 9.71 -6.46
N TYR A 30 18.16 8.39 -6.29
CA TYR A 30 19.33 7.52 -6.13
C TYR A 30 20.12 7.42 -7.45
N GLU A 31 19.47 7.17 -8.58
CA GLU A 31 20.13 7.09 -9.91
C GLU A 31 20.79 8.41 -10.35
N THR A 32 20.25 9.55 -9.91
CA THR A 32 20.85 10.87 -10.19
C THR A 32 22.04 11.20 -9.28
N GLY A 33 22.42 10.29 -8.38
CA GLY A 33 23.60 10.41 -7.51
C GLY A 33 23.47 11.49 -6.45
N ILE A 34 22.25 11.96 -6.14
CA ILE A 34 22.00 12.98 -5.12
C ILE A 34 22.17 12.38 -3.71
N MET A 35 21.93 11.08 -3.55
CA MET A 35 22.26 10.31 -2.34
C MET A 35 23.45 9.40 -2.58
N THR A 36 24.37 9.35 -1.61
CA THR A 36 25.51 8.43 -1.58
C THR A 36 25.05 6.98 -1.58
N GLU A 37 25.30 6.30 -2.70
CA GLU A 37 25.12 4.87 -2.91
C GLU A 37 26.33 4.08 -2.37
N GLY A 38 26.06 2.93 -1.73
CA GLY A 38 27.12 1.95 -1.39
C GLY A 38 28.01 2.25 -0.17
N ASP A 39 27.65 3.17 0.73
CA ASP A 39 28.46 3.49 1.93
C ASP A 39 28.69 2.27 2.86
N TYR A 40 27.81 1.26 2.78
CA TYR A 40 27.90 0.00 3.53
C TYR A 40 28.32 -1.22 2.69
N ALA A 41 28.76 -1.02 1.45
CA ALA A 41 29.20 -2.11 0.57
C ALA A 41 30.52 -2.73 1.07
N GLY A 42 30.41 -3.73 1.94
CA GLY A 42 31.57 -4.48 2.45
C GLY A 42 31.37 -5.15 3.81
N ASP A 43 30.37 -4.73 4.59
CA ASP A 43 30.13 -5.26 5.94
C ASP A 43 28.96 -6.27 5.94
N ALA A 44 29.29 -7.57 5.93
CA ALA A 44 28.30 -8.66 5.92
C ALA A 44 27.29 -8.61 7.08
N ARG A 45 27.67 -8.01 8.21
CA ARG A 45 26.77 -7.82 9.36
C ARG A 45 25.71 -6.75 9.10
N MET A 46 26.08 -5.64 8.47
CA MET A 46 25.15 -4.54 8.22
C MET A 46 24.14 -4.93 7.14
N ASP A 47 24.61 -5.61 6.08
CA ASP A 47 23.75 -6.21 5.05
C ASP A 47 22.68 -7.12 5.69
N TYR A 48 23.11 -8.06 6.53
CA TYR A 48 22.21 -9.00 7.19
C TYR A 48 21.17 -8.32 8.10
N ILE A 49 21.58 -7.30 8.87
CA ILE A 49 20.68 -6.57 9.77
C ILE A 49 19.63 -5.79 8.97
N LEU A 50 20.06 -5.03 7.96
CA LEU A 50 19.16 -4.25 7.11
C LEU A 50 18.18 -5.17 6.37
N GLN A 51 18.67 -6.27 5.81
CA GLN A 51 17.86 -7.25 5.11
C GLN A 51 16.83 -7.93 6.03
N THR A 52 17.23 -8.31 7.24
CA THR A 52 16.32 -8.90 8.23
C THR A 52 15.20 -7.94 8.61
N ILE A 53 15.54 -6.65 8.84
CA ILE A 53 14.54 -5.62 9.14
C ILE A 53 13.59 -5.44 7.96
N GLY A 54 14.09 -5.35 6.73
CA GLY A 54 13.28 -5.19 5.52
C GLY A 54 12.29 -6.34 5.31
N ILE A 55 12.74 -7.58 5.47
CA ILE A 55 11.89 -8.77 5.36
C ILE A 55 10.84 -8.80 6.47
N LEU A 56 11.22 -8.57 7.73
CA LEU A 56 10.30 -8.57 8.86
C LEU A 56 9.20 -7.51 8.69
N LEU A 57 9.59 -6.32 8.24
CA LEU A 57 8.68 -5.21 7.97
C LEU A 57 7.69 -5.58 6.85
N THR A 58 8.17 -6.22 5.78
CA THR A 58 7.36 -6.61 4.63
C THR A 58 6.38 -7.73 4.99
N VAL A 59 6.86 -8.77 5.66
CA VAL A 59 6.05 -9.92 6.10
C VAL A 59 5.02 -9.52 7.14
N GLY A 60 5.28 -8.50 7.97
CA GLY A 60 4.31 -7.98 8.93
C GLY A 60 3.29 -7.01 8.30
N LEU A 61 3.76 -6.05 7.50
CA LEU A 61 2.93 -4.96 6.99
C LEU A 61 2.00 -5.41 5.86
N ILE A 62 2.40 -6.37 5.02
CA ILE A 62 1.52 -6.91 3.96
C ILE A 62 0.24 -7.54 4.54
N PRO A 63 0.30 -8.58 5.41
CA PRO A 63 -0.91 -9.20 5.95
C PRO A 63 -1.68 -8.26 6.88
N LEU A 64 -0.99 -7.36 7.60
CA LEU A 64 -1.65 -6.35 8.41
C LEU A 64 -2.48 -5.39 7.56
N SER A 65 -1.93 -4.93 6.43
CA SER A 65 -2.62 -4.05 5.48
C SER A 65 -3.88 -4.71 4.90
N LEU A 66 -3.80 -6.02 4.61
CA LEU A 66 -4.93 -6.82 4.11
C LEU A 66 -5.98 -7.07 5.19
N ARG A 67 -5.57 -7.39 6.43
CA ARG A 67 -6.48 -7.68 7.54
C ARG A 67 -7.21 -6.43 8.05
N LEU A 68 -6.56 -5.26 8.03
CA LEU A 68 -7.20 -3.99 8.35
C LEU A 68 -8.30 -3.64 7.33
N PHE A 69 -8.11 -3.99 6.07
CA PHE A 69 -9.12 -3.80 5.03
C PHE A 69 -10.33 -4.70 5.22
N SER A 70 -10.13 -6.01 5.44
CA SER A 70 -11.26 -6.93 5.64
C SER A 70 -12.06 -6.60 6.89
N LEU A 71 -11.39 -6.22 7.99
CA LEU A 71 -12.06 -5.77 9.22
C LEU A 71 -12.83 -4.45 9.03
N SER A 72 -12.26 -3.50 8.28
CA SER A 72 -12.95 -2.22 8.05
C SER A 72 -14.13 -2.38 7.11
N LEU A 73 -14.04 -3.28 6.11
CA LEU A 73 -15.14 -3.63 5.22
C LEU A 73 -16.33 -4.19 6.03
N VAL A 74 -16.07 -5.20 6.88
CA VAL A 74 -17.10 -5.82 7.74
C VAL A 74 -17.69 -4.81 8.74
N LYS A 75 -16.87 -3.90 9.29
CA LYS A 75 -17.37 -2.84 10.19
C LYS A 75 -18.18 -1.77 9.44
N CYS A 76 -17.78 -1.38 8.23
CA CYS A 76 -18.52 -0.43 7.40
C CYS A 76 -19.92 -0.97 7.06
N VAL A 77 -20.01 -2.26 6.70
CA VAL A 77 -21.27 -2.96 6.40
C VAL A 77 -22.25 -2.93 7.56
N LYS A 78 -21.75 -3.14 8.79
CA LYS A 78 -22.60 -3.26 9.97
C LYS A 78 -23.11 -1.92 10.49
N LEU A 79 -22.43 -0.80 10.24
CA LEU A 79 -22.67 0.41 11.01
C LEU A 79 -23.39 1.56 10.27
N LEU A 80 -23.36 1.65 8.93
CA LEU A 80 -23.67 2.95 8.30
C LEU A 80 -24.25 2.92 6.89
N SER A 81 -25.03 3.97 6.60
CA SER A 81 -25.63 4.24 5.29
C SER A 81 -24.55 4.51 4.21
N LEU A 82 -24.87 4.16 2.95
CA LEU A 82 -23.96 4.23 1.79
C LEU A 82 -22.99 5.44 1.71
N PRO A 83 -23.41 6.69 1.96
CA PRO A 83 -22.50 7.84 1.85
C PRO A 83 -21.41 7.87 2.93
N ASP A 84 -21.71 7.45 4.15
CA ASP A 84 -20.75 7.53 5.26
C ASP A 84 -19.79 6.33 5.27
N ALA A 85 -20.24 5.15 4.83
CA ALA A 85 -19.39 3.99 4.61
C ALA A 85 -18.23 4.31 3.62
N LEU A 86 -18.53 5.14 2.61
CA LEU A 86 -17.54 5.60 1.64
C LEU A 86 -16.44 6.49 2.25
N SER A 87 -16.80 7.34 3.22
CA SER A 87 -15.84 8.23 3.90
C SER A 87 -14.88 7.45 4.80
N SER A 88 -15.39 6.43 5.49
CA SER A 88 -14.58 5.52 6.29
C SER A 88 -13.68 4.66 5.40
N TYR A 89 -14.22 4.14 4.29
CA TYR A 89 -13.43 3.42 3.28
C TYR A 89 -12.24 4.24 2.78
N ARG A 90 -12.45 5.54 2.50
CA ARG A 90 -11.38 6.46 2.11
C ARG A 90 -10.25 6.49 3.13
N ARG A 91 -10.56 6.75 4.41
CA ARG A 91 -9.54 6.90 5.47
C ARG A 91 -8.77 5.60 5.70
N TRP A 92 -9.43 4.45 5.61
CA TRP A 92 -8.78 3.15 5.73
C TRP A 92 -7.92 2.78 4.51
N SER A 93 -8.36 3.14 3.30
CA SER A 93 -7.55 2.94 2.10
C SER A 93 -6.28 3.80 2.12
N GLU A 94 -6.37 5.03 2.61
CA GLU A 94 -5.22 5.92 2.80
C GLU A 94 -4.23 5.33 3.81
N ILE A 95 -4.71 4.90 4.98
CA ILE A 95 -3.88 4.25 6.01
C ILE A 95 -3.20 3.00 5.43
N ARG A 96 -3.93 2.17 4.67
CA ARG A 96 -3.38 0.95 4.05
C ARG A 96 -2.25 1.28 3.06
N LEU A 97 -2.46 2.28 2.19
CA LEU A 97 -1.46 2.72 1.23
C LEU A 97 -0.23 3.32 1.91
N GLY A 98 -0.45 4.12 2.96
CA GLY A 98 0.63 4.62 3.81
C GLY A 98 1.42 3.46 4.46
N LEU A 99 0.72 2.46 5.00
CA LEU A 99 1.35 1.27 5.60
C LEU A 99 2.20 0.49 4.60
N LEU A 100 1.79 0.46 3.33
CA LEU A 100 2.46 -0.29 2.28
C LEU A 100 3.59 0.51 1.60
N VAL A 101 3.51 1.85 1.59
CA VAL A 101 4.58 2.69 1.07
C VAL A 101 5.82 2.63 1.95
N VAL A 102 5.65 2.52 3.27
CA VAL A 102 6.76 2.41 4.23
C VAL A 102 7.70 1.24 3.89
N PRO A 103 7.25 -0.02 3.76
CA PRO A 103 8.11 -1.13 3.41
C PRO A 103 8.67 -1.00 1.99
N VAL A 104 7.92 -0.43 1.04
CA VAL A 104 8.47 -0.17 -0.31
C VAL A 104 9.66 0.79 -0.23
N LEU A 105 9.51 1.94 0.44
CA LEU A 105 10.57 2.94 0.58
C LEU A 105 11.76 2.41 1.38
N THR A 106 11.51 1.69 2.48
CA THR A 106 12.57 1.09 3.31
C THR A 106 13.35 0.02 2.54
N ASN A 107 12.67 -0.92 1.85
CA ASN A 107 13.34 -1.95 1.05
C ASN A 107 14.09 -1.37 -0.14
N LEU A 108 13.53 -0.33 -0.79
CA LEU A 108 14.19 0.35 -1.90
C LEU A 108 15.44 1.11 -1.42
N SER A 109 15.37 1.73 -0.24
CA SER A 109 16.52 2.40 0.37
C SER A 109 17.61 1.38 0.76
N PHE A 110 17.23 0.22 1.30
CA PHE A 110 18.18 -0.87 1.60
C PHE A 110 18.79 -1.46 0.34
N TYR A 111 18.04 -1.54 -0.76
CA TYR A 111 18.59 -1.93 -2.05
C TYR A 111 19.70 -0.98 -2.50
N TYR A 112 19.48 0.33 -2.45
CA TYR A 112 20.50 1.31 -2.88
C TYR A 112 21.68 1.44 -1.90
N LEU A 113 21.46 1.22 -0.60
CA LEU A 113 22.53 1.25 0.40
C LEU A 113 23.45 0.02 0.32
N THR A 114 22.89 -1.14 0.02
CA THR A 114 23.60 -2.42 0.10
C THR A 114 23.91 -3.02 -1.28
N LEU A 115 23.32 -2.48 -2.36
CA LEU A 115 23.39 -2.99 -3.74
C LEU A 115 23.03 -4.48 -3.86
N ASN A 116 22.20 -4.99 -2.94
CA ASN A 116 21.91 -6.41 -2.82
C ASN A 116 20.53 -6.76 -3.44
N THR A 117 20.49 -7.78 -4.29
CA THR A 117 19.31 -8.18 -5.07
C THR A 117 18.12 -8.60 -4.20
N THR A 118 18.34 -9.01 -2.96
CA THR A 118 17.25 -9.39 -2.02
C THR A 118 16.34 -8.21 -1.67
N GLY A 119 16.90 -7.01 -1.49
CA GLY A 119 16.11 -5.79 -1.21
C GLY A 119 15.20 -5.43 -2.38
N LEU A 120 15.68 -5.65 -3.61
CA LEU A 120 14.91 -5.46 -4.84
C LEU A 120 13.72 -6.42 -4.91
N PHE A 121 13.92 -7.71 -4.62
CA PHE A 121 12.82 -8.68 -4.62
C PHE A 121 11.76 -8.34 -3.55
N CYS A 122 12.18 -7.89 -2.38
CA CYS A 122 11.27 -7.51 -1.30
C CYS A 122 10.45 -6.26 -1.65
N ALA A 123 11.09 -5.26 -2.26
CA ALA A 123 10.41 -4.09 -2.82
C ALA A 123 9.43 -4.47 -3.94
N ALA A 124 9.82 -5.37 -4.85
CA ALA A 124 8.97 -5.85 -5.93
C ALA A 124 7.73 -6.60 -5.41
N MET A 125 7.88 -7.49 -4.42
CA MET A 125 6.75 -8.17 -3.78
C MET A 125 5.80 -7.19 -3.11
N SER A 126 6.34 -6.17 -2.43
CA SER A 126 5.54 -5.10 -1.81
C SER A 126 4.80 -4.25 -2.85
N LEU A 127 5.44 -3.96 -3.99
CA LEU A 127 4.80 -3.26 -5.12
C LEU A 127 3.68 -4.08 -5.77
N ILE A 128 3.88 -5.39 -5.95
CA ILE A 128 2.84 -6.28 -6.47
C ILE A 128 1.66 -6.33 -5.50
N ALA A 129 1.92 -6.43 -4.19
CA ALA A 129 0.87 -6.34 -3.17
C ALA A 129 0.13 -5.00 -3.23
N SER A 130 0.82 -3.90 -3.57
CA SER A 130 0.22 -2.57 -3.77
C SER A 130 -0.73 -2.51 -4.97
N LEU A 131 -0.39 -3.21 -6.05
CA LEU A 131 -1.24 -3.31 -7.24
C LEU A 131 -2.53 -4.07 -6.94
N PHE A 132 -2.46 -5.17 -6.18
CA PHE A 132 -3.65 -5.87 -5.71
C PHE A 132 -4.50 -5.05 -4.74
N CYS A 133 -3.90 -4.05 -4.09
CA CYS A 133 -4.60 -3.12 -3.22
C CYS A 133 -5.28 -1.95 -3.97
N VAL A 134 -5.21 -1.82 -5.30
CA VAL A 134 -5.86 -0.70 -6.01
C VAL A 134 -7.37 -0.66 -5.73
N PRO A 135 -7.90 0.43 -5.15
CA PRO A 135 -9.33 0.61 -4.96
C PRO A 135 -10.00 0.87 -6.32
N THR A 136 -10.28 -0.19 -7.07
CA THR A 136 -10.94 -0.09 -8.38
C THR A 136 -12.42 0.15 -8.18
N ARG A 137 -13.00 1.11 -8.94
CA ARG A 137 -14.43 1.42 -8.90
C ARG A 137 -15.32 0.17 -9.02
N LYS A 138 -14.97 -0.75 -9.91
CA LYS A 138 -15.67 -2.04 -10.09
C LYS A 138 -15.61 -2.92 -8.84
N ARG A 139 -14.49 -2.93 -8.11
CA ARG A 139 -14.32 -3.74 -6.88
C ARG A 139 -15.12 -3.18 -5.71
N ILE A 140 -15.13 -1.85 -5.56
CA ILE A 140 -15.93 -1.18 -4.52
C ILE A 140 -17.42 -1.41 -4.77
N TRP A 141 -17.87 -1.27 -6.02
CA TRP A 141 -19.26 -1.55 -6.38
C TRP A 141 -19.61 -3.02 -6.17
N ASN A 142 -18.78 -3.95 -6.63
CA ASN A 142 -19.06 -5.38 -6.49
C ASN A 142 -19.08 -5.83 -5.02
N GLU A 143 -18.20 -5.29 -4.17
CA GLU A 143 -18.26 -5.55 -2.72
C GLU A 143 -19.52 -4.91 -2.11
N LEU A 144 -19.87 -3.69 -2.50
CA LEU A 144 -21.05 -3.02 -1.96
C LEU A 144 -22.38 -3.66 -2.40
N ASP A 145 -22.44 -4.20 -3.62
CA ASP A 145 -23.62 -4.85 -4.21
C ASP A 145 -23.81 -6.26 -3.64
N LEU A 146 -22.74 -7.08 -3.57
CA LEU A 146 -22.74 -8.38 -2.87
C LEU A 146 -23.24 -8.25 -1.42
N LEU A 147 -22.81 -7.18 -0.73
CA LEU A 147 -23.19 -6.92 0.66
C LEU A 147 -24.62 -6.37 0.79
N LYS A 148 -25.23 -5.92 -0.30
CA LYS A 148 -26.62 -5.50 -0.36
C LYS A 148 -27.54 -6.70 -0.56
N GLU A 149 -27.12 -7.66 -1.38
CA GLU A 149 -27.80 -8.95 -1.57
C GLU A 149 -27.83 -9.78 -0.28
N GLU A 150 -26.70 -9.91 0.45
CA GLU A 150 -26.69 -10.62 1.75
C GLU A 150 -27.64 -10.01 2.79
N LYS A 151 -27.89 -8.69 2.76
CA LYS A 151 -28.82 -8.02 3.68
C LYS A 151 -30.29 -8.20 3.31
N GLU A 152 -30.61 -8.59 2.08
CA GLU A 152 -31.98 -8.87 1.65
C GLU A 152 -32.37 -10.34 1.94
N GLU A 153 -31.40 -11.20 2.24
CA GLU A 153 -31.62 -12.61 2.60
C GLU A 153 -31.71 -12.89 4.12
N GLU A 154 -31.40 -11.92 5.00
CA GLU A 154 -31.49 -12.03 6.48
C GLU A 154 -32.68 -11.24 7.05
#